data_AF-A0A979FUV3-F1
#
_entry.id   AF-A0A979FUV3-F1
#
_cell.length_a   1.000
_cell.length_b   1.000
_cell.length_c   1.000
_cell.angle_alpha   90.00
_cell.angle_beta   90.00
_cell.angle_gamma   90.00
#
_symmetry.space_group_name_H-M   'P 1'
#
loop_
_entity.id
_entity.type
_entity.pdbx_description
1 polymer ?
#
loop_
_entity_poly.entity_id
_entity_poly.type
_entity_poly.pdbx_seq_one_letter_code
_entity_poly.pdbx_strand_id
1 'polypeptide(L)'
;MAANGNISIVNSGLTANGSVVSSEWEGIETATPGHFVVIAPPVGLGVYNVIGIDYDAYYCAYSCDQLGEFRDQFAWVLSRTPTLPTDVLAAAEAVFTTNNIDVNIFEPTHQGDDCVYPPLPRLT
;
A
#
# COMPACT_ATOMS: atom_id res chain seq x y z
N MET A 1 -6.50 -10.31 13.85
CA MET A 1 -6.42 -11.31 12.77
C MET A 1 -7.82 -11.87 12.60
N ALA A 2 -8.36 -11.93 11.38
CA ALA A 2 -9.65 -12.60 11.19
C ALA A 2 -9.51 -14.09 11.54
N ALA A 3 -10.60 -14.72 11.98
CA ALA A 3 -10.61 -16.07 12.57
C ALA A 3 -10.12 -17.22 11.64
N ASN A 4 -9.75 -16.91 10.40
CA ASN A 4 -9.33 -17.81 9.33
C ASN A 4 -7.91 -17.55 8.79
N GLY A 5 -7.14 -16.65 9.42
CA GLY A 5 -5.80 -16.25 8.92
C GLY A 5 -5.83 -15.13 7.88
N ASN A 6 -7.00 -14.56 7.58
CA ASN A 6 -7.12 -13.43 6.68
C ASN A 6 -6.80 -12.11 7.39
N ILE A 7 -6.30 -11.15 6.61
CA ILE A 7 -5.91 -9.81 7.05
C ILE A 7 -7.06 -8.85 6.72
N SER A 8 -7.58 -8.14 7.71
CA SER A 8 -8.49 -7.02 7.47
C SER A 8 -7.65 -5.78 7.15
N ILE A 9 -7.94 -5.14 6.01
CA ILE A 9 -7.25 -3.94 5.54
C ILE A 9 -8.26 -2.80 5.56
N VAL A 10 -7.97 -1.73 6.29
CA VAL A 10 -8.80 -0.52 6.31
C VAL A 10 -8.00 0.61 5.67
N ASN A 11 -8.43 1.06 4.51
CA ASN A 11 -7.87 2.24 3.85
C ASN A 11 -8.78 3.43 4.12
N SER A 12 -8.19 4.56 4.48
CA SER A 12 -8.94 5.79 4.71
C SER A 12 -8.18 6.99 4.17
N GLY A 13 -8.92 8.04 3.82
CA GLY A 13 -8.34 9.25 3.25
C GLY A 13 -9.38 10.34 3.05
N LEU A 14 -8.98 11.37 2.32
CA LEU A 14 -9.82 12.51 2.00
C LEU A 14 -10.14 12.53 0.50
N THR A 15 -11.39 12.84 0.17
CA THR A 15 -11.77 13.22 -1.19
C THR A 15 -11.25 14.61 -1.54
N ALA A 16 -11.30 14.98 -2.83
CA ALA A 16 -10.93 16.32 -3.29
C ALA A 16 -11.70 17.47 -2.58
N ASN A 17 -12.89 17.18 -2.04
CA ASN A 17 -13.71 18.15 -1.31
C ASN A 17 -13.45 18.13 0.22
N GLY A 18 -12.46 17.36 0.69
CA GLY A 18 -12.10 17.25 2.10
C GLY A 18 -12.98 16.30 2.93
N SER A 19 -13.95 15.61 2.32
CA SER A 19 -14.74 14.60 3.03
C SER A 19 -13.91 13.34 3.30
N VAL A 20 -13.97 12.82 4.53
CA VAL A 20 -13.34 11.54 4.91
C VAL A 20 -14.06 10.38 4.23
N VAL A 21 -13.28 9.48 3.64
CA VAL A 21 -13.74 8.21 3.07
C VAL A 21 -12.94 7.06 3.66
N SER A 22 -13.59 5.91 3.80
CA SER A 22 -12.96 4.67 4.26
C SER A 22 -13.45 3.51 3.41
N SER A 23 -12.60 2.50 3.25
CA SER A 23 -12.92 1.24 2.60
C SER A 23 -12.27 0.08 3.35
N GLU A 24 -13.01 -1.02 3.47
CA GLU A 24 -12.55 -2.24 4.11
C GLU A 24 -12.33 -3.31 3.04
N TRP A 25 -11.12 -3.84 3.01
CA TRP A 25 -10.68 -4.88 2.10
C TRP A 25 -10.20 -6.10 2.89
N GLU A 26 -10.13 -7.23 2.20
CA GLU A 26 -9.62 -8.47 2.76
C GLU A 26 -8.32 -8.86 2.06
N GLY A 27 -7.25 -9.08 2.82
CA GLY A 27 -5.99 -9.63 2.35
C GLY A 27 -5.88 -11.11 2.68
N ILE A 28 -5.56 -11.92 1.68
CA ILE A 28 -5.34 -13.36 1.81
C ILE A 28 -3.87 -13.63 1.50
N GLU A 29 -3.14 -14.12 2.49
CA GLU A 29 -1.75 -14.55 2.30
C GLU A 29 -1.71 -15.80 1.40
N THR A 30 -0.75 -15.84 0.50
CA THR A 30 -0.51 -17.01 -0.35
C THR A 30 0.62 -17.87 0.21
N ALA A 31 0.90 -19.01 -0.43
CA ALA A 31 2.05 -19.84 -0.04
C ALA A 31 3.41 -19.13 -0.27
N THR A 32 3.43 -18.05 -1.05
CA THR A 32 4.64 -17.24 -1.28
C THR A 32 4.69 -16.11 -0.25
N PRO A 33 5.74 -16.03 0.59
CA PRO A 33 5.87 -14.97 1.57
C PRO A 33 5.82 -13.58 0.94
N GLY A 34 5.08 -12.67 1.55
CA GLY A 34 4.93 -11.29 1.07
C GLY A 34 4.02 -11.14 -0.16
N HIS A 35 3.42 -12.22 -0.67
CA HIS A 35 2.45 -12.16 -1.75
C HIS A 35 1.02 -12.38 -1.23
N PHE A 36 0.17 -11.39 -1.48
CA PHE A 36 -1.20 -11.33 -1.01
C PHE A 36 -2.17 -11.17 -2.18
N VAL A 37 -3.30 -11.86 -2.08
CA VAL A 37 -4.49 -11.55 -2.88
C VAL A 37 -5.36 -10.61 -2.06
N VAL A 38 -5.67 -9.44 -2.61
CA VAL A 38 -6.51 -8.42 -1.97
C VAL A 38 -7.88 -8.42 -2.63
N ILE A 39 -8.92 -8.51 -1.81
CA ILE A 39 -10.32 -8.40 -2.23
C ILE A 39 -10.82 -7.02 -1.81
N ALA A 40 -11.05 -6.15 -2.80
CA ALA A 40 -11.41 -4.75 -2.61
C ALA A 40 -12.77 -4.44 -3.25
N PRO A 41 -13.90 -4.56 -2.54
CA PRO A 41 -15.20 -4.20 -3.08
C PRO A 41 -15.35 -2.67 -3.26
N PRO A 42 -15.98 -2.17 -4.34
CA PRO A 42 -16.53 -2.90 -5.50
C PRO A 42 -15.52 -3.10 -6.64
N VAL A 43 -14.24 -2.75 -6.45
CA VAL A 43 -13.18 -2.76 -7.46
C VAL A 43 -12.89 -4.18 -7.97
N GLY A 44 -12.78 -5.15 -7.07
CA GLY A 44 -12.52 -6.57 -7.40
C GLY A 44 -11.30 -7.14 -6.69
N LEU A 45 -10.59 -8.03 -7.38
CA LEU A 45 -9.38 -8.69 -6.89
C LEU A 45 -8.13 -7.94 -7.36
N GLY A 46 -7.14 -7.84 -6.49
CA GLY A 46 -5.81 -7.31 -6.83
C GLY A 46 -4.71 -8.15 -6.19
N VAL A 47 -3.49 -7.98 -6.67
CA VAL A 47 -2.29 -8.58 -6.11
C VAL A 47 -1.50 -7.52 -5.35
N TYR A 48 -0.96 -7.89 -4.20
CA TYR A 48 -0.06 -7.05 -3.41
C TYR A 48 1.20 -7.85 -3.09
N ASN A 49 2.33 -7.46 -3.68
CA ASN A 49 3.64 -8.02 -3.36
C ASN A 49 4.41 -7.05 -2.47
N VAL A 50 4.83 -7.50 -1.28
CA VAL A 50 5.83 -6.80 -0.47
C VAL A 50 7.20 -7.09 -1.05
N ILE A 51 7.80 -6.11 -1.71
CA ILE A 51 9.10 -6.24 -2.39
C ILE A 51 10.27 -5.69 -1.57
N GLY A 52 9.98 -5.01 -0.46
CA GLY A 52 10.96 -4.54 0.51
C GLY A 52 10.28 -4.00 1.76
N ILE A 53 10.90 -4.22 2.92
CA ILE A 53 10.38 -3.78 4.22
C ILE A 53 11.54 -3.71 5.22
N ASP A 54 11.56 -2.69 6.07
CA ASP A 54 12.52 -2.58 7.19
C ASP A 54 11.87 -2.82 8.56
N TYR A 55 10.57 -3.16 8.56
CA TYR A 55 9.67 -3.41 9.69
C TYR A 55 9.39 -2.19 10.57
N ASP A 56 10.32 -1.25 10.64
CA ASP A 56 10.32 -0.10 11.55
C ASP A 56 9.77 1.18 10.92
N ALA A 57 10.00 1.44 9.63
CA ALA A 57 9.67 2.72 9.01
C ALA A 57 8.85 2.60 7.72
N TYR A 58 9.20 1.68 6.81
CA TYR A 58 8.56 1.58 5.50
C TYR A 58 8.32 0.14 5.04
N TYR A 59 7.39 0.02 4.10
CA TYR A 59 7.29 -1.14 3.23
C TYR A 59 6.93 -0.71 1.80
N CYS A 60 7.49 -1.44 0.84
CA CYS A 60 7.33 -1.23 -0.59
C CYS A 60 6.39 -2.30 -1.12
N ALA A 61 5.21 -1.87 -1.58
CA ALA A 61 4.25 -2.73 -2.21
C ALA A 61 4.27 -2.55 -3.73
N TYR A 62 4.10 -3.65 -4.45
CA TYR A 62 4.06 -3.67 -5.91
C TYR A 62 3.02 -4.65 -6.43
N SER A 63 2.27 -4.20 -7.43
CA SER A 63 1.35 -5.00 -8.23
C SER A 63 1.72 -4.85 -9.69
N CYS A 64 1.70 -5.96 -10.43
CA CYS A 64 1.94 -5.96 -11.86
C CYS A 64 1.18 -7.12 -12.50
N ASP A 65 0.31 -6.80 -13.44
CA ASP A 65 -0.44 -7.76 -14.24
C ASP A 65 -0.23 -7.51 -15.73
N GLN A 66 -0.10 -8.60 -16.50
CA GLN A 66 0.04 -8.53 -17.95
C GLN A 66 -1.35 -8.52 -18.61
N LEU A 67 -1.68 -7.42 -19.27
CA LEU A 67 -2.94 -7.22 -20.01
C LEU A 67 -2.66 -7.17 -21.51
N GLY A 68 -2.52 -8.35 -22.13
CA GLY A 68 -2.16 -8.45 -23.54
C GLY A 68 -0.75 -7.92 -23.79
N GLU A 69 -0.61 -6.83 -24.55
CA GLU A 69 0.67 -6.16 -24.79
C GLU A 69 1.02 -5.10 -23.73
N PHE A 70 0.07 -4.75 -22.87
CA PHE A 70 0.25 -3.75 -21.81
C PHE A 70 0.56 -4.42 -20.47
N ARG A 71 1.22 -3.66 -19.59
CA ARG A 71 1.37 -4.01 -18.17
C ARG A 71 0.60 -3.00 -17.34
N ASP A 72 -0.34 -3.50 -16.55
CA ASP A 72 -0.99 -2.71 -15.52
C ASP A 72 -0.17 -2.84 -14.25
N GLN A 73 0.29 -1.72 -13.71
CA GLN A 73 1.30 -1.68 -12.66
C GLN A 73 0.92 -0.64 -11.62
N PHE A 74 1.06 -1.01 -10.35
CA PHE A 74 0.89 -0.12 -9.23
C PHE A 74 2.02 -0.31 -8.24
N ALA A 75 2.50 0.78 -7.68
CA ALA A 75 3.58 0.78 -6.70
C ALA A 75 3.26 1.76 -5.57
N TRP A 76 3.58 1.37 -4.34
CA TRP A 76 3.37 2.20 -3.17
C TRP A 76 4.54 2.09 -2.19
N VAL A 77 5.07 3.24 -1.78
CA VAL A 77 5.84 3.36 -0.54
C VAL A 77 4.84 3.65 0.58
N LEU A 78 4.79 2.79 1.58
CA LEU A 78 3.90 2.92 2.72
C LEU A 78 4.73 3.08 3.99
N SER A 79 4.35 4.04 4.84
CA SER A 79 5.13 4.45 6.02
C SER A 79 4.38 4.21 7.32
N ARG A 80 5.14 3.99 8.40
CA ARG A 80 4.63 3.96 9.78
C ARG A 80 4.29 5.34 10.33
N THR A 81 4.83 6.40 9.73
CA THR A 81 4.61 7.80 10.11
C THR A 81 4.03 8.59 8.94
N PRO A 82 3.37 9.75 9.17
CA PRO A 82 2.80 10.55 8.09
C PRO A 82 3.82 10.93 7.00
N THR A 83 5.06 11.19 7.40
CA THR A 83 6.16 11.48 6.47
C THR A 83 7.37 10.62 6.77
N LEU A 84 8.22 10.41 5.77
CA LEU A 84 9.50 9.72 5.90
C LEU A 84 10.66 10.72 5.83
N PRO A 85 11.73 10.52 6.63
CA PRO A 85 13.01 11.18 6.38
C PRO A 85 13.52 10.91 4.96
N THR A 86 14.23 11.87 4.37
CA THR A 86 14.68 11.81 2.96
C THR A 86 15.56 10.58 2.67
N ASP A 87 16.42 10.19 3.59
CA ASP A 87 17.28 9.02 3.48
C ASP A 87 16.48 7.70 3.53
N VAL A 88 15.45 7.63 4.38
CA VAL A 88 14.56 6.47 4.48
C VAL A 88 13.70 6.33 3.22
N LEU A 89 13.19 7.46 2.69
CA LEU A 89 12.47 7.46 1.40
C LEU A 89 13.38 7.00 0.26
N ALA A 90 14.62 7.51 0.20
CA ALA A 90 15.58 7.08 -0.81
C ALA A 90 15.92 5.58 -0.70
N ALA A 91 15.98 5.02 0.51
CA ALA A 91 16.14 3.59 0.72
C ALA A 91 14.94 2.79 0.20
N ALA A 92 13.71 3.28 0.42
CA ALA A 92 12.50 2.67 -0.12
C ALA A 92 12.45 2.74 -1.67
N GLU A 93 12.80 3.87 -2.26
CA GLU A 93 12.88 4.04 -3.72
C GLU A 93 13.99 3.17 -4.36
N ALA A 94 15.08 2.94 -3.63
CA ALA A 94 16.13 2.02 -4.08
C ALA A 94 15.63 0.57 -4.26
N VAL A 95 14.65 0.13 -3.47
CA VAL A 95 14.00 -1.19 -3.63
C VAL A 95 13.33 -1.28 -5.00
N PHE A 96 12.58 -0.25 -5.41
CA PHE A 96 11.88 -0.21 -6.70
C PHE A 96 12.86 -0.15 -7.87
N THR A 97 13.84 0.74 -7.82
CA THR A 97 14.82 0.91 -8.90
C THR A 97 15.70 -0.32 -9.10
N THR A 98 16.07 -1.03 -8.01
CA THR A 98 16.78 -2.32 -8.10
C THR A 98 15.94 -3.41 -8.77
N ASN A 99 14.62 -3.31 -8.68
CA ASN A 99 13.66 -4.17 -9.37
C ASN A 99 13.22 -3.60 -10.73
N ASN A 100 13.95 -2.62 -11.27
CA ASN A 100 13.71 -2.04 -12.59
C ASN A 100 12.35 -1.32 -12.73
N ILE A 101 11.79 -0.87 -11.61
CA ILE A 101 10.56 -0.08 -11.54
C ILE A 101 10.93 1.41 -11.51
N ASP A 102 10.34 2.19 -12.42
CA ASP A 102 10.60 3.63 -12.52
C ASP A 102 9.94 4.37 -11.36
N VAL A 103 10.74 5.04 -10.53
CA VAL A 103 10.26 5.85 -9.41
C VAL A 103 9.91 7.27 -9.82
N ASN A 104 10.28 7.73 -11.02
CA ASN A 104 9.98 9.09 -11.47
C ASN A 104 8.49 9.32 -11.75
N ILE A 105 7.70 8.24 -11.86
CA ILE A 105 6.24 8.30 -12.00
C ILE A 105 5.52 8.26 -10.65
N PHE A 106 6.25 8.21 -9.54
CA PHE A 106 5.65 8.18 -8.21
C PHE A 106 5.17 9.58 -7.86
N GLU A 107 3.95 9.66 -7.35
CA GLU A 107 3.34 10.90 -6.90
C GLU A 107 3.28 10.92 -5.37
N PRO A 108 3.79 11.97 -4.71
CA PRO A 108 3.73 12.06 -3.26
C PRO A 108 2.28 12.22 -2.80
N THR A 109 1.86 11.38 -1.85
CA THR A 109 0.58 11.58 -1.16
C THR A 109 0.76 12.62 -0.07
N HIS A 110 -0.02 13.70 -0.10
CA HIS A 110 -0.02 14.71 0.96
C HIS A 110 -0.38 14.09 2.30
N GLN A 111 0.48 14.33 3.30
CA GLN A 111 0.35 13.87 4.67
C GLN A 111 0.90 14.98 5.58
N GLY A 112 0.27 15.22 6.72
CA GLY A 112 0.68 16.29 7.62
C GLY A 112 -0.35 16.60 8.70
N ASP A 113 -0.03 17.58 9.54
CA ASP A 113 -0.88 17.99 10.67
C ASP A 113 -2.23 18.58 10.23
N ASP A 114 -2.36 18.95 8.95
CA ASP A 114 -3.59 19.44 8.32
C ASP A 114 -4.50 18.32 7.79
N CYS A 115 -4.07 17.06 7.84
CA CYS A 115 -4.89 15.91 7.49
C CYS A 115 -5.82 15.49 8.64
N VAL A 116 -7.05 15.08 8.32
CA VAL A 116 -7.96 14.45 9.26
C VAL A 116 -7.70 12.94 9.28
N TYR A 117 -7.02 12.48 10.33
CA TYR A 117 -6.78 11.06 10.55
C TYR A 117 -7.95 10.40 11.27
N PRO A 118 -8.63 9.40 10.69
CA PRO A 118 -9.65 8.67 11.41
C PRO A 118 -9.01 7.86 12.55
N PRO A 119 -9.79 7.55 13.61
CA PRO A 119 -9.29 6.70 14.68
C PRO A 119 -8.85 5.35 14.11
N LEU A 120 -7.76 4.80 14.66
CA LEU A 120 -7.28 3.48 14.29
C LEU A 120 -8.41 2.45 14.43
N PRO A 121 -8.54 1.49 13.49
CA PRO A 121 -9.51 0.42 13.61
C PRO A 121 -9.35 -0.29 14.96
N ARG A 122 -10.46 -0.48 15.68
CA ARG A 122 -10.41 -1.31 16.90
C ARG A 122 -10.08 -2.74 16.49
N LEU A 123 -8.95 -3.24 16.97
CA LEU A 123 -8.61 -4.66 16.90
C LEU A 123 -9.55 -5.40 17.85
N THR A 124 -10.68 -5.87 17.34
CA THR A 124 -11.56 -6.84 18.03
C THR A 124 -11.07 -8.25 17.83
#